data_AF-V5HNP3-F1
#
_entry.id   AF-V5HNP3-F1
#
_cell.length_a   1.000
_cell.length_b   1.000
_cell.length_c   1.000
_cell.angle_alpha   90.00
_cell.angle_beta   90.00
_cell.angle_gamma   90.00
#
_symmetry.space_group_name_H-M   'P 1'
#
loop_
_entity.id
_entity.type
_entity.pdbx_description
1 polymer ?
#
loop_
_entity_poly.entity_id
_entity_poly.type
_entity_poly.pdbx_seq_one_letter_code
_entity_poly.pdbx_strand_id
1 'polypeptide(L)'
;EDAIVFPRLLEERSEGGKQIVLVNKDLRLELQKASILSERVLLRGFFGKNMDPKMENGTELEKNLYEDRKKSSTVIMMKSEEGITLKGILNEDLKIEPLLVMQRISGKEIPHRISKIELPALNISSKSEARQVPPLLAVTCEILVLLDSVYGVAFPGLFEYLMALLAAVKLRFSLMKDPIVTLRVVGLYRLTIEEESHIFSYSSGYVLAEQSLRNLFTFLNQRPVFGGPDMFYMFAGRDLASVNGHILDASLGGLSYYGVMCAFNNVAMGEDKPGTYQGVRLTTHELGHATLNTECLAIKYEFDYFTKSGKKLPGDNFNGNMFCKAHFPSYPAIFYPQPQNQLDLLKCKVQCRVQLDVYGRYLYFELSAPEGLACYGQNATCRHGECRFW
;
A
#
# COMPACT_ATOMS: atom_id res chain seq x y z
N GLU A 1 -27.53 14.68 -8.86
CA GLU A 1 -27.40 16.12 -8.54
C GLU A 1 -26.62 16.25 -7.25
N ASP A 2 -25.79 17.28 -7.16
CA ASP A 2 -25.09 17.61 -5.91
C ASP A 2 -26.10 18.14 -4.89
N ALA A 3 -26.00 17.70 -3.64
CA ALA A 3 -26.87 18.14 -2.56
C ALA A 3 -26.06 18.83 -1.46
N ILE A 4 -26.58 19.94 -0.93
CA ILE A 4 -26.03 20.59 0.26
C ILE A 4 -26.76 20.09 1.49
N VAL A 5 -26.01 19.61 2.47
CA VAL A 5 -26.54 19.02 3.72
C VAL A 5 -25.80 19.59 4.93
N PHE A 6 -26.37 19.34 6.11
CA PHE A 6 -25.82 19.79 7.40
C PHE A 6 -25.78 18.60 8.36
N PRO A 7 -24.71 17.78 8.31
CA PRO A 7 -24.60 16.59 9.13
C PRO A 7 -24.58 16.93 10.62
N ARG A 8 -25.31 16.15 11.42
CA ARG A 8 -25.40 16.33 12.88
C ARG A 8 -25.15 15.03 13.60
N LEU A 9 -24.35 15.10 14.66
CA LEU A 9 -24.17 14.01 15.60
C LEU A 9 -25.40 13.94 16.53
N LEU A 10 -26.13 12.83 16.48
CA LEU A 10 -27.35 12.65 17.28
C LEU A 10 -27.06 12.01 18.64
N GLU A 11 -26.17 11.02 18.66
CA GLU A 11 -25.80 10.28 19.88
C GLU A 11 -24.29 10.01 19.86
N GLU A 12 -23.62 10.35 20.97
CA GLU A 12 -22.17 10.11 21.12
C GLU A 12 -21.84 8.68 21.54
N ARG A 13 -22.80 7.95 22.11
CA ARG A 13 -22.62 6.57 22.61
C ARG A 13 -23.94 5.80 22.57
N SER A 14 -24.20 5.08 21.48
CA SER A 14 -25.17 3.97 21.52
C SER A 14 -24.53 2.74 22.22
N GLU A 15 -25.31 1.69 22.48
CA GLU A 15 -24.75 0.39 22.84
C GLU A 15 -23.62 0.00 21.86
N GLY A 16 -22.45 -0.37 22.39
CA GLY A 16 -21.28 -0.75 21.59
C GLY A 16 -20.35 0.39 21.13
N GLY A 17 -20.55 1.64 21.59
CA GLY A 17 -19.61 2.74 21.31
C GLY A 17 -19.71 3.33 19.90
N LYS A 18 -20.83 3.09 19.21
CA LYS A 18 -21.10 3.67 17.89
C LYS A 18 -21.61 5.12 18.02
N GLN A 19 -21.35 5.90 17.00
CA GLN A 19 -21.79 7.28 16.84
C GLN A 19 -22.85 7.35 15.75
N ILE A 20 -23.98 7.98 16.05
CA ILE A 20 -25.07 8.12 15.10
C ILE A 20 -25.00 9.51 14.48
N VAL A 21 -24.83 9.55 13.16
CA VAL A 21 -24.77 10.80 12.40
C VAL A 21 -25.94 10.87 11.43
N LEU A 22 -26.73 11.93 11.54
CA LEU A 22 -27.76 12.26 10.56
C LEU A 22 -27.14 13.15 9.50
N VAL A 23 -26.99 12.64 8.27
CA VAL A 23 -26.45 13.40 7.14
C VAL A 23 -27.56 14.25 6.52
N ASN A 24 -28.73 13.64 6.28
CA ASN A 24 -29.96 14.31 5.90
C ASN A 24 -31.18 13.48 6.38
N LYS A 25 -32.41 13.85 5.97
CA LYS A 25 -33.63 13.15 6.42
C LYS A 25 -33.69 11.67 6.04
N ASP A 26 -33.02 11.29 4.95
CA ASP A 26 -33.08 9.95 4.37
C ASP A 26 -31.80 9.14 4.61
N LEU A 27 -30.73 9.80 5.06
CA LEU A 27 -29.41 9.20 5.26
C LEU A 27 -28.92 9.39 6.69
N ARG A 28 -28.93 8.29 7.45
CA ARG A 28 -28.35 8.16 8.79
C ARG A 28 -27.20 7.16 8.75
N LEU A 29 -26.05 7.52 9.32
CA LEU A 29 -24.88 6.64 9.46
C LEU A 29 -24.78 6.11 10.88
N GLU A 30 -24.46 4.82 11.02
CA GLU A 30 -24.07 4.17 12.27
C GLU A 30 -22.56 3.95 12.26
N LEU A 31 -21.82 4.95 12.73
CA LEU A 31 -20.37 5.00 12.62
C LEU A 31 -19.69 4.28 13.78
N GLN A 32 -18.82 3.33 13.45
CA GLN A 32 -17.86 2.74 14.36
C GLN A 32 -16.44 3.11 13.93
N LYS A 33 -15.46 3.00 14.84
CA LYS A 33 -14.04 3.19 14.48
C LYS A 33 -13.66 2.21 13.38
N ALA A 34 -13.08 2.72 12.29
CA ALA A 34 -12.46 1.88 11.30
C ALA A 34 -10.98 1.68 11.66
N SER A 35 -10.42 0.57 11.20
CA SER A 35 -9.00 0.31 11.32
C SER A 35 -8.48 -0.29 10.03
N ILE A 36 -7.40 0.25 9.51
CA ILE A 36 -6.75 -0.20 8.27
C ILE A 36 -5.24 -0.25 8.42
N LEU A 37 -4.63 0.57 9.27
CA LEU A 37 -3.18 0.60 9.46
C LEU A 37 -2.73 -0.50 10.42
N SER A 38 -1.49 -0.95 10.29
CA SER A 38 -0.80 -1.65 11.38
C SER A 38 -0.50 -0.69 12.53
N GLU A 39 -0.36 -1.22 13.76
CA GLU A 39 -0.03 -0.40 14.94
C GLU A 39 1.24 0.43 14.74
N ARG A 40 2.24 -0.15 14.06
CA ARG A 40 3.42 0.56 13.57
C ARG A 40 3.41 0.54 12.06
N VAL A 41 3.31 1.71 11.43
CA VAL A 41 3.23 1.86 9.97
C VAL A 41 4.43 2.66 9.46
N LEU A 42 5.04 2.20 8.36
CA LEU A 42 6.10 2.94 7.68
C LEU A 42 5.50 4.10 6.88
N LEU A 43 5.86 5.34 7.16
CA LEU A 43 5.44 6.52 6.41
C LEU A 43 6.62 7.25 5.78
N ARG A 44 6.40 7.73 4.55
CA ARG A 44 7.30 8.66 3.88
C ARG A 44 6.51 9.66 3.04
N GLY A 45 6.83 10.95 3.18
CA GLY A 45 6.32 12.01 2.29
C GLY A 45 4.89 12.48 2.58
N PHE A 46 4.41 12.30 3.81
CA PHE A 46 3.09 12.79 4.26
C PHE A 46 3.16 13.90 5.32
N PHE A 47 4.20 13.90 6.16
CA PHE A 47 4.32 14.85 7.27
C PHE A 47 5.69 15.54 7.26
N GLY A 48 5.67 16.88 7.29
CA GLY A 48 6.87 17.69 7.26
C GLY A 48 7.57 17.72 5.90
N LYS A 49 8.75 18.37 5.85
CA LYS A 49 9.56 18.52 4.63
C LYS A 49 10.55 17.36 4.43
N ASN A 50 10.77 16.54 5.45
CA ASN A 50 11.73 15.45 5.37
C ASN A 50 11.10 14.25 4.63
N MET A 51 11.81 13.75 3.62
CA MET A 51 11.43 12.56 2.85
C MET A 51 12.09 11.30 3.42
N ASP A 52 12.63 11.29 4.64
CA ASP A 52 13.13 10.05 5.23
C ASP A 52 11.96 9.16 5.69
N PRO A 53 11.99 7.85 5.39
CA PRO A 53 11.00 6.91 5.89
C PRO A 53 11.06 6.81 7.43
N LYS A 54 9.89 6.78 8.07
CA LYS A 54 9.78 6.69 9.54
C LYS A 54 8.66 5.75 9.95
N MET A 55 8.83 5.12 11.10
CA MET A 55 7.75 4.33 11.72
C MET A 55 6.88 5.25 12.57
N GLU A 56 5.58 5.20 12.35
CA GLU A 56 4.59 6.01 13.05
C GLU A 56 3.52 5.11 13.72
N ASN A 57 2.79 5.67 14.67
CA ASN A 57 1.71 4.96 15.37
C ASN A 57 0.43 4.99 14.52
N GLY A 58 0.08 3.86 13.92
CA GLY A 58 -1.10 3.72 13.05
C GLY A 58 -2.42 4.02 13.78
N THR A 59 -2.55 3.58 15.03
CA THR A 59 -3.75 3.79 15.85
C THR A 59 -4.05 5.29 16.05
N GLU A 60 -3.00 6.10 16.26
CA GLU A 60 -3.15 7.55 16.40
C GLU A 60 -3.49 8.23 15.07
N LEU A 61 -2.97 7.71 13.96
CA LEU A 61 -3.22 8.25 12.63
C LEU A 61 -4.64 7.99 12.15
N GLU A 62 -5.22 6.84 12.49
CA GLU A 62 -6.60 6.48 12.13
C GLU A 62 -7.65 6.90 13.17
N LYS A 63 -7.27 7.67 14.19
CA LYS A 63 -8.17 8.06 15.29
C LYS A 63 -9.44 8.79 14.83
N ASN A 64 -9.44 9.42 13.66
CA ASN A 64 -10.62 10.12 13.11
C ASN A 64 -11.33 9.32 12.00
N LEU A 65 -10.90 8.09 11.72
CA LEU A 65 -11.47 7.23 10.70
C LEU A 65 -12.64 6.40 11.25
N TYR A 66 -13.76 6.43 10.54
CA TYR A 66 -14.97 5.71 10.89
C TYR A 66 -15.56 4.99 9.69
N GLU A 67 -16.29 3.90 9.96
CA GLU A 67 -16.99 3.10 8.96
C GLU A 67 -18.45 2.83 9.36
N ASP A 68 -19.33 2.68 8.37
CA ASP A 68 -20.65 2.04 8.50
C ASP A 68 -20.69 0.86 7.52
N ARG A 69 -20.51 -0.36 8.05
CA ARG A 69 -20.43 -1.58 7.23
C ARG A 69 -21.69 -1.87 6.45
N LYS A 70 -22.86 -1.51 6.98
CA LYS A 70 -24.15 -1.80 6.31
C LYS A 70 -24.34 -0.92 5.08
N LYS A 71 -23.72 0.26 5.08
CA LYS A 71 -23.82 1.25 4.00
C LYS A 71 -22.56 1.36 3.15
N SER A 72 -21.55 0.54 3.43
CA SER A 72 -20.21 0.64 2.82
C SER A 72 -19.64 2.07 2.91
N SER A 73 -19.91 2.76 4.03
CA SER A 73 -19.44 4.12 4.25
C SER A 73 -18.07 4.11 4.93
N THR A 74 -17.22 5.05 4.55
CA THR A 74 -15.94 5.30 5.22
C THR A 74 -15.67 6.79 5.24
N VAL A 75 -15.59 7.38 6.43
CA VAL A 75 -15.49 8.82 6.61
C VAL A 75 -14.44 9.19 7.64
N ILE A 76 -13.73 10.29 7.36
CA ILE A 76 -12.97 11.02 8.35
C ILE A 76 -13.92 11.98 9.03
N MET A 77 -14.08 11.83 10.34
CA MET A 77 -14.95 12.67 11.14
C MET A 77 -14.14 13.46 12.17
N MET A 78 -14.24 14.79 12.12
CA MET A 78 -13.66 15.68 13.13
C MET A 78 -14.77 16.42 13.86
N LYS A 79 -14.58 16.62 15.17
CA LYS A 79 -15.50 17.35 16.04
C LYS A 79 -14.90 18.70 16.40
N SER A 80 -15.72 19.75 16.39
CA SER A 80 -15.40 21.08 16.88
C SER A 80 -16.57 21.65 17.68
N GLU A 81 -16.39 22.84 18.27
CA GLU A 81 -17.48 23.56 18.95
C GLU A 81 -18.64 23.92 18.01
N GLU A 82 -18.35 24.03 16.70
CA GLU A 82 -19.29 24.42 15.65
C GLU A 82 -20.05 23.22 15.06
N GLY A 83 -19.72 22.00 15.47
CA GLY A 83 -20.36 20.77 15.02
C GLY A 83 -19.37 19.72 14.53
N ILE A 84 -19.77 18.94 13.52
CA ILE A 84 -18.94 17.87 12.95
C ILE A 84 -18.59 18.16 11.49
N THR A 85 -17.42 17.73 11.07
CA THR A 85 -17.08 17.62 9.66
C THR A 85 -16.98 16.16 9.27
N LEU A 86 -17.56 15.82 8.11
CA LEU A 86 -17.36 14.54 7.44
C LEU A 86 -16.64 14.76 6.11
N LYS A 87 -15.58 14.00 5.85
CA LYS A 87 -14.93 13.91 4.53
C LYS A 87 -14.73 12.44 4.20
N GLY A 88 -15.26 11.96 3.07
CA GLY A 88 -15.18 10.53 2.76
C GLY A 88 -16.25 10.02 1.81
N ILE A 89 -16.51 8.73 1.93
CA ILE A 89 -17.43 7.94 1.10
C ILE A 89 -18.67 7.64 1.94
N LEU A 90 -19.86 7.97 1.42
CA LEU A 90 -21.13 7.69 2.06
C LEU A 90 -21.68 6.31 1.66
N ASN A 91 -21.43 5.86 0.44
CA ASN A 91 -21.76 4.55 -0.09
C ASN A 91 -21.02 4.32 -1.41
N GLU A 92 -21.39 3.31 -2.20
CA GLU A 92 -20.72 2.99 -3.47
C GLU A 92 -20.72 4.13 -4.50
N ASP A 93 -21.74 5.00 -4.46
CA ASP A 93 -21.98 6.02 -5.48
C ASP A 93 -21.77 7.45 -4.99
N LEU A 94 -21.71 7.68 -3.68
CA LEU A 94 -21.76 9.01 -3.09
C LEU A 94 -20.56 9.28 -2.18
N LYS A 95 -20.03 10.49 -2.28
CA LYS A 95 -19.02 11.04 -1.37
C LYS A 95 -19.54 12.29 -0.67
N ILE A 96 -18.89 12.66 0.43
CA ILE A 96 -19.18 13.85 1.22
C ILE A 96 -17.91 14.65 1.49
N GLU A 97 -18.02 15.97 1.45
CA GLU A 97 -16.94 16.89 1.81
C GLU A 97 -17.46 18.19 2.45
N PRO A 98 -16.71 18.79 3.39
CA PRO A 98 -17.11 20.04 4.03
C PRO A 98 -16.92 21.25 3.11
N LEU A 99 -17.84 22.21 3.16
CA LEU A 99 -17.76 23.49 2.46
C LEU A 99 -17.30 24.60 3.41
N LEU A 100 -16.02 24.58 3.77
CA LEU A 100 -15.44 25.47 4.80
C LEU A 100 -15.59 26.97 4.49
N VAL A 101 -15.63 27.36 3.21
CA VAL A 101 -15.81 28.78 2.81
C VAL A 101 -17.22 29.30 3.14
N MET A 102 -18.24 28.43 3.10
CA MET A 102 -19.64 28.81 3.36
C MET A 102 -19.99 28.84 4.86
N GLN A 103 -19.13 28.30 5.72
CA GLN A 103 -19.32 28.26 7.17
C GLN A 103 -19.48 29.66 7.79
N ARG A 104 -18.83 30.68 7.21
CA ARG A 104 -18.91 32.08 7.67
C ARG A 104 -20.29 32.72 7.46
N ILE A 105 -21.17 32.12 6.67
CA ILE A 105 -22.45 32.70 6.26
C ILE A 105 -23.63 32.14 7.09
N SER A 106 -23.59 30.86 7.49
CA SER A 106 -24.81 30.14 7.90
C SER A 106 -25.10 30.04 9.40
N GLY A 107 -24.21 30.50 10.29
CA GLY A 107 -24.48 30.55 11.74
C GLY A 107 -24.86 29.19 12.36
N LYS A 108 -23.87 28.51 12.94
CA LYS A 108 -23.93 27.30 13.80
C LYS A 108 -23.83 25.92 13.15
N GLU A 109 -24.01 25.74 11.85
CA GLU A 109 -23.88 24.41 11.22
C GLU A 109 -22.91 24.42 10.05
N ILE A 110 -22.10 23.37 9.95
CA ILE A 110 -21.09 23.23 8.90
C ILE A 110 -21.76 22.60 7.67
N PRO A 111 -21.83 23.31 6.53
CA PRO A 111 -22.40 22.76 5.31
C PRO A 111 -21.47 21.74 4.67
N HIS A 112 -22.06 20.69 4.09
CA HIS A 112 -21.37 19.66 3.32
C HIS A 112 -21.98 19.52 1.94
N ARG A 113 -21.13 19.19 0.96
CA ARG A 113 -21.57 18.77 -0.36
C ARG A 113 -21.58 17.25 -0.42
N ILE A 114 -22.71 16.70 -0.87
CA ILE A 114 -22.80 15.32 -1.36
C ILE A 114 -22.71 15.38 -2.88
N SER A 115 -21.82 14.58 -3.44
CA SER A 115 -21.63 14.45 -4.89
C SER A 115 -21.44 12.99 -5.28
N LYS A 116 -21.67 12.69 -6.57
CA LYS A 116 -21.45 11.34 -7.10
C LYS A 116 -19.96 11.04 -7.21
N ILE A 117 -19.61 9.76 -7.01
CA ILE A 117 -18.31 9.21 -7.36
C ILE A 117 -18.37 8.89 -8.85
N GLU A 118 -17.69 9.69 -9.65
CA GLU A 118 -17.56 9.44 -11.08
C GLU A 118 -16.56 8.32 -11.33
N LEU A 119 -16.97 7.35 -12.14
CA LEU A 119 -16.20 6.14 -12.39
C LEU A 119 -15.82 6.09 -13.88
N PRO A 120 -14.53 5.89 -14.22
CA PRO A 120 -14.12 5.74 -15.61
C PRO A 120 -14.74 4.48 -16.24
N ALA A 121 -14.85 4.42 -17.56
CA ALA A 121 -15.23 3.18 -18.22
C ALA A 121 -14.12 2.15 -18.00
N LEU A 122 -14.41 1.01 -17.37
CA LEU A 122 -13.46 -0.09 -17.25
C LEU A 122 -13.83 -1.15 -18.28
N ASN A 123 -12.88 -1.47 -19.17
CA ASN A 123 -12.95 -2.68 -19.99
C ASN A 123 -12.52 -3.87 -19.13
N ILE A 124 -13.47 -4.42 -18.38
CA ILE A 124 -13.24 -5.60 -17.54
C ILE A 124 -13.35 -6.83 -18.44
N SER A 125 -12.23 -7.36 -18.94
CA SER A 125 -12.20 -8.73 -19.45
C SER A 125 -11.98 -9.69 -18.29
N SER A 126 -13.04 -10.37 -17.85
CA SER A 126 -12.92 -11.43 -16.85
C SER A 126 -12.74 -12.79 -17.52
N LYS A 127 -11.66 -13.50 -17.17
CA LYS A 127 -11.62 -14.96 -17.24
C LYS A 127 -11.34 -15.46 -15.83
N SER A 128 -12.38 -15.97 -15.17
CA SER A 128 -12.23 -16.68 -13.90
C SER A 128 -12.06 -18.16 -14.19
N GLU A 129 -10.93 -18.72 -13.75
CA GLU A 129 -10.86 -20.15 -13.42
C GLU A 129 -10.84 -20.25 -11.90
N ALA A 130 -12.00 -20.58 -11.33
CA ALA A 130 -12.10 -20.90 -9.92
C ALA A 130 -11.60 -22.33 -9.70
N ARG A 131 -10.52 -22.51 -8.93
CA ARG A 131 -10.18 -23.79 -8.32
C ARG A 131 -10.58 -23.76 -6.85
N GLN A 132 -11.35 -24.77 -6.44
CA GLN A 132 -11.80 -24.96 -5.06
C GLN A 132 -10.62 -25.39 -4.20
N VAL A 133 -10.41 -24.67 -3.10
CA VAL A 133 -9.42 -24.97 -2.05
C VAL A 133 -10.19 -25.02 -0.74
N PRO A 134 -9.81 -25.88 0.23
CA PRO A 134 -10.49 -25.91 1.52
C PRO A 134 -10.45 -24.54 2.22
N PRO A 135 -11.54 -24.12 2.87
CA PRO A 135 -11.67 -22.76 3.39
C PRO A 135 -10.72 -22.51 4.55
N LEU A 136 -9.85 -21.51 4.41
CA LEU A 136 -9.30 -20.82 5.58
C LEU A 136 -10.40 -19.93 6.17
N LEU A 137 -10.60 -20.02 7.50
CA LEU A 137 -11.65 -19.28 8.21
C LEU A 137 -11.52 -17.74 8.11
N ALA A 138 -10.29 -17.21 8.06
CA ALA A 138 -10.02 -15.79 7.81
C ALA A 138 -8.53 -15.56 7.49
N VAL A 139 -8.23 -14.62 6.58
CA VAL A 139 -6.87 -14.21 6.19
C VAL A 139 -6.74 -12.70 6.32
N THR A 140 -5.65 -12.24 6.94
CA THR A 140 -5.25 -10.82 6.83
C THR A 140 -4.12 -10.69 5.82
N CYS A 141 -4.30 -9.80 4.85
CA CYS A 141 -3.26 -9.47 3.87
C CYS A 141 -2.61 -8.13 4.25
N GLU A 142 -1.31 -8.13 4.45
CA GLU A 142 -0.50 -6.96 4.71
C GLU A 142 -0.07 -6.30 3.42
N ILE A 143 -0.46 -5.04 3.22
CA ILE A 143 -0.18 -4.29 2.00
C ILE A 143 0.72 -3.09 2.29
N LEU A 144 1.73 -2.87 1.44
CA LEU A 144 2.48 -1.61 1.42
C LEU A 144 2.05 -0.82 0.19
N VAL A 145 1.59 0.40 0.44
CA VAL A 145 1.08 1.29 -0.61
C VAL A 145 2.17 2.27 -1.02
N LEU A 146 2.44 2.32 -2.31
CA LEU A 146 3.33 3.31 -2.92
C LEU A 146 2.51 4.38 -3.63
N LEU A 147 2.98 5.61 -3.58
CA LEU A 147 2.43 6.73 -4.35
C LEU A 147 3.52 7.23 -5.28
N ASP A 148 3.19 7.46 -6.54
CA ASP A 148 4.08 8.23 -7.39
C ASP A 148 4.22 9.69 -6.89
N SER A 149 5.29 10.33 -7.32
CA SER A 149 5.69 11.69 -6.97
C SER A 149 4.65 12.73 -7.36
N VAL A 150 3.85 12.52 -8.40
CA VAL A 150 2.81 13.47 -8.86
C VAL A 150 1.46 13.25 -8.17
N TYR A 151 1.23 12.06 -7.62
CA TYR A 151 -0.01 11.68 -6.96
C TYR A 151 -0.29 12.61 -5.78
N GLY A 152 -1.38 13.36 -5.89
CA GLY A 152 -1.86 14.24 -4.83
C GLY A 152 -0.88 15.34 -4.39
N VAL A 153 0.10 15.75 -5.21
CA VAL A 153 1.05 16.84 -4.86
C VAL A 153 0.32 18.09 -4.40
N ALA A 154 -0.70 18.51 -5.15
CA ALA A 154 -1.48 19.71 -4.87
C ALA A 154 -2.76 19.43 -4.06
N PHE A 155 -2.96 18.19 -3.61
CA PHE A 155 -4.20 17.79 -2.96
C PHE A 155 -4.10 17.93 -1.43
N PRO A 156 -4.87 18.85 -0.81
CA PRO A 156 -4.86 19.01 0.63
C PRO A 156 -5.55 17.84 1.34
N GLY A 157 -4.88 17.31 2.36
CA GLY A 157 -5.37 16.17 3.15
C GLY A 157 -5.32 14.85 2.38
N LEU A 158 -4.21 14.61 1.68
CA LEU A 158 -3.95 13.37 0.93
C LEU A 158 -3.96 12.13 1.84
N PHE A 159 -3.39 12.25 3.03
CA PHE A 159 -3.34 11.16 4.00
C PHE A 159 -4.75 10.72 4.41
N GLU A 160 -5.60 11.68 4.80
CA GLU A 160 -6.99 11.46 5.18
C GLU A 160 -7.80 10.84 4.04
N TYR A 161 -7.56 11.31 2.81
CA TYR A 161 -8.19 10.75 1.61
C TYR A 161 -7.79 9.28 1.40
N LEU A 162 -6.50 8.96 1.49
CA LEU A 162 -6.02 7.58 1.34
C LEU A 162 -6.54 6.67 2.45
N MET A 163 -6.66 7.16 3.68
CA MET A 163 -7.24 6.39 4.79
C MET A 163 -8.69 6.02 4.50
N ALA A 164 -9.51 6.99 4.07
CA ALA A 164 -10.89 6.71 3.69
C ALA A 164 -10.98 5.77 2.47
N LEU A 165 -10.11 5.95 1.46
CA LEU A 165 -10.07 5.09 0.27
C LEU A 165 -9.70 3.65 0.63
N LEU A 166 -8.60 3.43 1.37
CA LEU A 166 -8.09 2.11 1.70
C LEU A 166 -9.01 1.36 2.66
N ALA A 167 -9.65 2.05 3.62
CA ALA A 167 -10.66 1.44 4.46
C ALA A 167 -11.94 1.07 3.67
N ALA A 168 -12.33 1.87 2.67
CA ALA A 168 -13.42 1.48 1.75
C ALA A 168 -13.06 0.24 0.90
N VAL A 169 -11.81 0.13 0.43
CA VAL A 169 -11.31 -1.08 -0.24
C VAL A 169 -11.40 -2.28 0.71
N LYS A 170 -10.93 -2.14 1.95
CA LYS A 170 -11.05 -3.20 2.98
C LYS A 170 -12.50 -3.62 3.22
N LEU A 171 -13.45 -2.68 3.27
CA LEU A 171 -14.87 -3.01 3.44
C LEU A 171 -15.37 -3.90 2.29
N ARG A 172 -14.95 -3.65 1.04
CA ARG A 172 -15.33 -4.49 -0.11
C ARG A 172 -14.80 -5.92 0.01
N PHE A 173 -13.55 -6.08 0.44
CA PHE A 173 -12.98 -7.41 0.72
C PHE A 173 -13.69 -8.11 1.89
N SER A 174 -14.18 -7.36 2.87
CA SER A 174 -14.91 -7.94 4.01
C SER A 174 -16.26 -8.56 3.65
N LEU A 175 -16.77 -8.31 2.44
CA LEU A 175 -17.96 -8.96 1.90
C LEU A 175 -17.69 -10.39 1.39
N MET A 176 -16.42 -10.75 1.20
CA MET A 176 -16.02 -12.11 0.84
C MET A 176 -16.21 -13.08 2.02
N LYS A 177 -16.72 -14.28 1.74
CA LYS A 177 -17.04 -15.30 2.74
C LYS A 177 -16.15 -16.53 2.69
N ASP A 178 -15.44 -16.73 1.58
CA ASP A 178 -14.59 -17.90 1.38
C ASP A 178 -13.39 -17.54 0.47
N PRO A 179 -12.20 -17.29 1.04
CA PRO A 179 -11.96 -17.02 2.47
C PRO A 179 -12.50 -15.65 2.89
N ILE A 180 -12.68 -15.43 4.20
CA ILE A 180 -12.84 -14.06 4.73
C ILE A 180 -11.50 -13.35 4.60
N VAL A 181 -11.43 -12.26 3.83
CA VAL A 181 -10.21 -11.48 3.62
C VAL A 181 -10.33 -10.11 4.30
N THR A 182 -9.33 -9.75 5.09
CA THR A 182 -9.15 -8.40 5.61
C THR A 182 -7.82 -7.83 5.16
N LEU A 183 -7.78 -6.54 4.88
CA LEU A 183 -6.54 -5.83 4.55
C LEU A 183 -5.96 -5.13 5.78
N ARG A 184 -4.64 -5.03 5.83
CA ARG A 184 -3.88 -4.21 6.77
C ARG A 184 -2.77 -3.49 6.03
N VAL A 185 -2.68 -2.17 6.15
CA VAL A 185 -1.64 -1.35 5.53
C VAL A 185 -0.46 -1.26 6.48
N VAL A 186 0.70 -1.77 6.05
CA VAL A 186 1.94 -1.75 6.83
C VAL A 186 2.88 -0.61 6.45
N GLY A 187 2.62 0.05 5.31
CA GLY A 187 3.35 1.23 4.91
C GLY A 187 2.65 2.06 3.85
N LEU A 188 2.94 3.36 3.86
CA LEU A 188 2.57 4.34 2.85
C LEU A 188 3.84 5.10 2.43
N TYR A 189 4.23 4.95 1.17
CA TYR A 189 5.52 5.42 0.70
C TYR A 189 5.39 6.28 -0.55
N ARG A 190 5.67 7.57 -0.44
CA ARG A 190 5.76 8.45 -1.59
C ARG A 190 7.13 8.33 -2.26
N LEU A 191 7.13 8.01 -3.55
CA LEU A 191 8.34 7.92 -4.38
C LEU A 191 8.84 9.31 -4.77
N THR A 192 10.16 9.42 -4.96
CA THR A 192 10.77 10.57 -5.62
C THR A 192 10.79 10.39 -7.13
N ILE A 193 10.99 11.48 -7.87
CA ILE A 193 11.18 11.45 -9.33
C ILE A 193 12.38 10.58 -9.72
N GLU A 194 13.45 10.61 -8.91
CA GLU A 194 14.63 9.77 -9.13
C GLU A 194 14.31 8.29 -8.99
N GLU A 195 13.57 7.90 -7.95
CA GLU A 195 13.13 6.52 -7.77
C GLU A 195 12.19 6.05 -8.87
N GLU A 196 11.27 6.92 -9.31
CA GLU A 196 10.42 6.66 -10.46
C GLU A 196 11.20 6.37 -11.72
N SER A 197 12.37 6.99 -11.92
CA SER A 197 13.18 6.75 -13.12
C SER A 197 13.68 5.32 -13.25
N HIS A 198 13.72 4.57 -12.14
CA HIS A 198 14.04 3.14 -12.10
C HIS A 198 12.80 2.24 -12.26
N ILE A 199 11.60 2.80 -12.16
CA ILE A 199 10.33 2.08 -12.17
C ILE A 199 9.63 2.31 -13.51
N PHE A 200 9.32 3.57 -13.83
CA PHE A 200 8.45 3.93 -14.92
C PHE A 200 9.14 3.88 -16.29
N SER A 201 8.48 3.16 -17.20
CA SER A 201 8.74 3.23 -18.64
C SER A 201 7.64 4.06 -19.30
N TYR A 202 7.98 4.85 -20.30
CA TYR A 202 7.03 5.78 -20.94
C TYR A 202 6.90 5.56 -22.43
N SER A 203 5.71 5.81 -22.97
CA SER A 203 5.46 5.96 -24.41
C SER A 203 4.35 6.98 -24.63
N SER A 204 4.56 7.93 -25.55
CA SER A 204 3.56 8.95 -25.91
C SER A 204 2.95 9.70 -24.71
N GLY A 205 3.72 9.91 -23.64
CA GLY A 205 3.26 10.59 -22.40
C GLY A 205 2.56 9.68 -21.37
N TYR A 206 2.31 8.42 -21.69
CA TYR A 206 1.71 7.43 -20.79
C TYR A 206 2.78 6.58 -20.10
N VAL A 207 2.49 6.14 -18.88
CA VAL A 207 3.27 5.12 -18.18
C VAL A 207 2.89 3.75 -18.72
N LEU A 208 3.86 3.02 -19.25
CA LEU A 208 3.66 1.65 -19.74
C LEU A 208 3.53 0.71 -18.55
N ALA A 209 2.31 0.28 -18.24
CA ALA A 209 1.99 -0.42 -16.99
C ALA A 209 2.75 -1.75 -16.86
N GLU A 210 2.84 -2.55 -17.92
CA GLU A 210 3.44 -3.89 -17.87
C GLU A 210 4.95 -3.85 -17.60
N GLN A 211 5.69 -3.00 -18.32
CA GLN A 211 7.12 -2.79 -18.10
C GLN A 211 7.36 -2.16 -16.73
N SER A 212 6.56 -1.16 -16.37
CA SER A 212 6.70 -0.46 -15.09
C SER A 212 6.43 -1.38 -13.90
N LEU A 213 5.47 -2.29 -14.00
CA LEU A 213 5.16 -3.26 -12.95
C LEU A 213 6.30 -4.26 -12.72
N ARG A 214 6.96 -4.72 -13.78
CA ARG A 214 8.18 -5.55 -13.67
C ARG A 214 9.35 -4.81 -13.01
N ASN A 215 9.54 -3.56 -13.40
CA ASN A 215 10.59 -2.72 -12.84
C ASN A 215 10.31 -2.40 -11.36
N LEU A 216 9.04 -2.14 -11.02
CA LEU A 216 8.60 -1.92 -9.64
C LEU A 216 8.96 -3.10 -8.74
N PHE A 217 8.65 -4.33 -9.17
CA PHE A 217 9.03 -5.53 -8.43
C PHE A 217 10.55 -5.58 -8.17
N THR A 218 11.35 -5.32 -9.21
CA THR A 218 12.81 -5.33 -9.13
C THR A 218 13.34 -4.26 -8.17
N PHE A 219 12.81 -3.04 -8.28
CA PHE A 219 13.12 -1.90 -7.43
C PHE A 219 12.85 -2.18 -5.95
N LEU A 220 11.69 -2.76 -5.64
CA LEU A 220 11.26 -3.05 -4.28
C LEU A 220 12.09 -4.18 -3.66
N ASN A 221 12.31 -5.27 -4.40
CA ASN A 221 13.02 -6.45 -3.90
C ASN A 221 14.51 -6.17 -3.58
N GLN A 222 15.09 -5.12 -4.15
CA GLN A 222 16.48 -4.70 -3.90
C GLN A 222 16.62 -3.80 -2.66
N ARG A 223 15.52 -3.45 -1.98
CA ARG A 223 15.50 -2.37 -0.97
C ARG A 223 14.85 -2.85 0.34
N PRO A 224 15.67 -3.18 1.36
CA PRO A 224 15.17 -3.71 2.64
C PRO A 224 14.18 -2.82 3.39
N VAL A 225 14.20 -1.50 3.13
CA VAL A 225 13.32 -0.51 3.77
C VAL A 225 11.83 -0.82 3.59
N PHE A 226 11.46 -1.53 2.53
CA PHE A 226 10.07 -1.86 2.22
C PHE A 226 9.56 -3.11 2.95
N GLY A 227 10.43 -3.85 3.64
CA GLY A 227 10.06 -5.10 4.29
C GLY A 227 9.56 -6.16 3.31
N GLY A 228 8.74 -7.09 3.81
CA GLY A 228 8.12 -8.15 3.01
C GLY A 228 6.61 -8.22 3.25
N PRO A 229 5.82 -7.20 2.84
CA PRO A 229 4.37 -7.28 2.89
C PRO A 229 3.85 -8.40 1.98
N ASP A 230 2.62 -8.83 2.21
CA ASP A 230 1.92 -9.78 1.33
C ASP A 230 1.70 -9.20 -0.08
N MET A 231 1.57 -7.88 -0.19
CA MET A 231 1.42 -7.18 -1.47
C MET A 231 1.96 -5.76 -1.46
N PHE A 232 2.55 -5.35 -2.58
CA PHE A 232 2.82 -3.96 -2.91
C PHE A 232 1.76 -3.45 -3.87
N TYR A 233 1.17 -2.30 -3.54
CA TYR A 233 0.20 -1.64 -4.40
C TYR A 233 0.62 -0.21 -4.70
N MET A 234 0.78 0.14 -5.98
CA MET A 234 1.18 1.48 -6.40
C MET A 234 0.00 2.28 -6.94
N PHE A 235 -0.32 3.39 -6.28
CA PHE A 235 -1.20 4.41 -6.85
C PHE A 235 -0.44 5.26 -7.85
N ALA A 236 -0.96 5.30 -9.07
CA ALA A 236 -0.48 6.18 -10.13
C ALA A 236 -1.38 7.43 -10.18
N GLY A 237 -0.75 8.61 -10.09
CA GLY A 237 -1.37 9.88 -10.46
C GLY A 237 -1.20 10.20 -11.95
N ARG A 238 -0.35 9.41 -12.63
CA ARG A 238 -0.11 9.45 -14.07
C ARG A 238 -1.06 8.50 -14.80
N ASP A 239 -1.32 8.80 -16.07
CA ASP A 239 -2.12 7.95 -16.93
C ASP A 239 -1.30 6.71 -17.38
N LEU A 240 -1.86 5.54 -17.14
CA LEU A 240 -1.34 4.24 -17.52
C LEU A 240 -1.76 3.88 -18.95
N ALA A 241 -0.94 3.06 -19.60
CA ALA A 241 -1.30 2.45 -20.87
C ALA A 241 -0.69 1.05 -20.99
N SER A 242 -1.32 0.22 -21.83
CA SER A 242 -0.69 -1.00 -22.35
C SER A 242 -0.23 -0.79 -23.78
N VAL A 243 0.73 -1.58 -24.24
CA VAL A 243 1.19 -1.57 -25.63
C VAL A 243 1.12 -2.98 -26.17
N ASN A 244 0.37 -3.16 -27.25
CA ASN A 244 0.30 -4.41 -28.00
C ASN A 244 0.86 -4.19 -29.41
N GLY A 245 2.11 -4.61 -29.64
CA GLY A 245 2.85 -4.31 -30.86
C GLY A 245 3.09 -2.80 -31.00
N HIS A 246 2.44 -2.17 -31.97
CA HIS A 246 2.52 -0.72 -32.22
C HIS A 246 1.29 0.06 -31.72
N ILE A 247 0.30 -0.61 -31.12
CA ILE A 247 -0.94 0.01 -30.66
C ILE A 247 -0.82 0.30 -29.16
N LEU A 248 -0.98 1.57 -28.80
CA LEU A 248 -1.07 2.03 -27.42
C LEU A 248 -2.54 2.06 -27.00
N ASP A 249 -2.87 1.36 -25.92
CA ASP A 249 -4.19 1.35 -25.31
C ASP A 249 -4.15 2.13 -23.99
N ALA A 250 -4.69 3.34 -24.04
CA ALA A 250 -4.81 4.26 -22.91
C ALA A 250 -6.12 4.06 -22.10
N SER A 251 -6.89 3.00 -22.36
CA SER A 251 -8.06 2.66 -21.56
C SER A 251 -7.72 1.84 -20.30
N LEU A 252 -6.46 1.43 -20.17
CA LEU A 252 -5.96 0.68 -19.03
C LEU A 252 -5.87 1.56 -17.78
N GLY A 253 -6.73 1.32 -16.79
CA GLY A 253 -6.67 2.02 -15.51
C GLY A 253 -5.76 1.36 -14.47
N GLY A 254 -5.44 0.08 -14.60
CA GLY A 254 -4.67 -0.67 -13.61
C GLY A 254 -4.12 -1.97 -14.16
N LEU A 255 -3.18 -2.57 -13.42
CA LEU A 255 -2.60 -3.85 -13.76
C LEU A 255 -2.12 -4.59 -12.51
N SER A 256 -2.50 -5.87 -12.43
CA SER A 256 -1.99 -6.82 -11.46
C SER A 256 -1.75 -8.19 -12.12
N TYR A 257 -0.79 -8.93 -11.58
CA TYR A 257 -0.65 -10.35 -11.90
C TYR A 257 -1.73 -11.15 -11.15
N TYR A 258 -2.12 -12.30 -11.71
CA TYR A 258 -3.10 -13.17 -11.09
C TYR A 258 -2.48 -14.03 -9.99
N GLY A 259 -3.15 -14.14 -8.84
CA GLY A 259 -2.76 -15.13 -7.84
C GLY A 259 -1.52 -14.77 -7.03
N VAL A 260 -1.04 -13.52 -7.09
CA VAL A 260 0.30 -13.16 -6.62
C VAL A 260 0.37 -12.60 -5.20
N MET A 261 -0.74 -12.51 -4.47
CA MET A 261 -0.71 -12.18 -3.05
C MET A 261 0.18 -13.20 -2.33
N CYS A 262 1.17 -12.71 -1.59
CA CYS A 262 2.23 -13.48 -0.92
C CYS A 262 3.20 -14.25 -1.86
N ALA A 263 3.14 -14.03 -3.17
CA ALA A 263 4.11 -14.58 -4.11
C ALA A 263 5.33 -13.65 -4.25
N PHE A 264 6.37 -14.11 -4.94
CA PHE A 264 7.58 -13.29 -5.13
C PHE A 264 7.29 -12.02 -5.93
N ASN A 265 6.41 -12.06 -6.94
CA ASN A 265 6.04 -10.94 -7.80
C ASN A 265 4.76 -10.22 -7.33
N ASN A 266 4.61 -10.05 -6.01
CA ASN A 266 3.45 -9.47 -5.35
C ASN A 266 3.31 -7.95 -5.54
N VAL A 267 3.21 -7.51 -6.79
CA VAL A 267 3.05 -6.10 -7.17
C VAL A 267 1.77 -5.89 -7.97
N ALA A 268 1.11 -4.76 -7.74
CA ALA A 268 0.01 -4.25 -8.53
C ALA A 268 0.11 -2.73 -8.63
N MET A 269 -0.51 -2.15 -9.64
CA MET A 269 -0.65 -0.71 -9.78
C MET A 269 -2.02 -0.33 -10.30
N GLY A 270 -2.49 0.86 -9.96
CA GLY A 270 -3.71 1.40 -10.52
C GLY A 270 -3.78 2.91 -10.35
N GLU A 271 -4.40 3.55 -11.33
CA GLU A 271 -4.71 4.97 -11.31
C GLU A 271 -5.67 5.35 -10.18
N ASP A 272 -5.44 6.52 -9.62
CA ASP A 272 -6.47 7.21 -8.87
C ASP A 272 -6.29 8.74 -8.98
N LYS A 273 -7.41 9.46 -8.85
CA LYS A 273 -7.43 10.92 -8.84
C LYS A 273 -7.87 11.39 -7.44
N PRO A 274 -6.96 11.91 -6.60
CA PRO A 274 -7.30 12.35 -5.25
C PRO A 274 -8.51 13.28 -5.20
N GLY A 275 -9.39 13.03 -4.23
CA GLY A 275 -10.67 13.73 -4.09
C GLY A 275 -11.84 13.11 -4.86
N THR A 276 -11.60 12.16 -5.77
CA THR A 276 -12.68 11.50 -6.53
C THR A 276 -13.18 10.21 -5.88
N TYR A 277 -12.31 9.48 -5.18
CA TYR A 277 -12.54 8.11 -4.67
C TYR A 277 -12.76 7.05 -5.78
N GLN A 278 -12.46 7.36 -7.05
CA GLN A 278 -12.57 6.39 -8.14
C GLN A 278 -11.64 5.18 -7.92
N GLY A 279 -10.49 5.41 -7.29
CA GLY A 279 -9.49 4.39 -6.99
C GLY A 279 -10.02 3.25 -6.12
N VAL A 280 -11.08 3.44 -5.33
CA VAL A 280 -11.68 2.35 -4.54
C VAL A 280 -12.06 1.17 -5.45
N ARG A 281 -12.71 1.45 -6.59
CA ARG A 281 -13.13 0.39 -7.52
C ARG A 281 -11.94 -0.27 -8.19
N LEU A 282 -11.00 0.52 -8.68
CA LEU A 282 -9.86 0.02 -9.41
C LEU A 282 -8.91 -0.77 -8.51
N THR A 283 -8.55 -0.23 -7.34
CA THR A 283 -7.74 -0.96 -6.35
C THR A 283 -8.40 -2.25 -5.90
N THR A 284 -9.72 -2.25 -5.67
CA THR A 284 -10.43 -3.50 -5.34
C THR A 284 -10.35 -4.51 -6.46
N HIS A 285 -10.46 -4.07 -7.72
CA HIS A 285 -10.36 -4.93 -8.90
C HIS A 285 -8.96 -5.55 -9.04
N GLU A 286 -7.91 -4.74 -8.98
CA GLU A 286 -6.52 -5.19 -9.13
C GLU A 286 -6.07 -6.08 -7.96
N LEU A 287 -6.41 -5.73 -6.72
CA LEU A 287 -6.18 -6.61 -5.58
C LEU A 287 -7.03 -7.89 -5.67
N GLY A 288 -8.17 -7.84 -6.34
CA GLY A 288 -9.00 -8.99 -6.69
C GLY A 288 -8.28 -9.96 -7.63
N HIS A 289 -7.58 -9.45 -8.65
CA HIS A 289 -6.71 -10.28 -9.50
C HIS A 289 -5.57 -10.90 -8.70
N ALA A 290 -4.97 -10.14 -7.79
CA ALA A 290 -3.90 -10.63 -6.94
C ALA A 290 -4.33 -11.70 -5.93
N THR A 291 -5.64 -11.96 -5.72
CA THR A 291 -6.16 -12.85 -4.66
C THR A 291 -5.43 -14.19 -4.50
N LEU A 292 -5.48 -14.73 -3.28
CA LEU A 292 -4.59 -15.76 -2.74
C LEU A 292 -4.49 -17.03 -3.61
N ASN A 293 -3.27 -17.47 -3.90
CA ASN A 293 -2.99 -18.81 -4.43
C ASN A 293 -3.23 -19.90 -3.36
N THR A 294 -3.51 -21.15 -3.76
CA THR A 294 -3.55 -22.35 -2.90
C THR A 294 -2.38 -22.43 -1.91
N GLU A 295 -1.17 -22.10 -2.35
CA GLU A 295 0.02 -22.10 -1.50
C GLU A 295 -0.08 -21.03 -0.41
N CYS A 296 -0.61 -19.85 -0.74
CA CYS A 296 -0.82 -18.78 0.21
C CYS A 296 -1.82 -19.16 1.33
N LEU A 297 -2.86 -19.94 1.00
CA LEU A 297 -3.81 -20.46 2.00
C LEU A 297 -3.20 -21.57 2.89
N ALA A 298 -2.16 -22.26 2.42
CA ALA A 298 -1.46 -23.27 3.20
C ALA A 298 -0.40 -22.67 4.13
N ILE A 299 0.06 -21.46 3.84
CA ILE A 299 1.01 -20.78 4.69
C ILE A 299 0.25 -20.11 5.83
N LYS A 300 0.16 -20.80 6.98
CA LYS A 300 0.07 -20.11 8.28
C LYS A 300 1.37 -19.34 8.45
N TYR A 301 1.44 -18.10 7.95
CA TYR A 301 2.56 -17.25 8.30
C TYR A 301 2.41 -16.86 9.78
N GLU A 302 3.16 -17.60 10.59
CA GLU A 302 3.46 -17.32 11.99
C GLU A 302 4.49 -16.18 12.13
N PHE A 303 4.60 -15.29 11.14
CA PHE A 303 5.56 -14.20 11.07
C PHE A 303 4.86 -12.86 10.85
N ASP A 304 4.31 -12.33 11.94
CA ASP A 304 4.24 -10.89 12.11
C ASP A 304 5.69 -10.39 12.29
N TYR A 305 6.23 -9.70 11.28
CA TYR A 305 7.58 -9.11 11.27
C TYR A 305 7.85 -8.20 12.49
N PHE A 306 6.81 -7.74 13.17
CA PHE A 306 6.90 -6.66 14.14
C PHE A 306 6.55 -7.05 15.57
N THR A 307 5.80 -8.14 15.80
CA THR A 307 5.40 -8.54 17.18
C THR A 307 5.97 -9.89 17.65
N LYS A 308 6.37 -10.81 16.75
CA LYS A 308 6.81 -12.16 17.15
C LYS A 308 8.18 -12.62 16.66
N SER A 309 9.05 -11.73 16.16
CA SER A 309 10.38 -12.15 15.68
C SER A 309 11.32 -12.69 16.76
N GLY A 310 10.94 -12.70 18.04
CA GLY A 310 11.83 -13.18 19.12
C GLY A 310 13.15 -12.39 19.19
N LYS A 311 13.13 -11.13 18.73
CA LYS A 311 14.30 -10.25 18.52
C LYS A 311 15.19 -10.63 17.31
N LYS A 312 14.74 -11.48 16.39
CA LYS A 312 15.46 -11.81 15.17
C LYS A 312 15.08 -10.90 13.99
N LEU A 313 16.07 -10.48 13.22
CA LEU A 313 15.98 -9.62 12.05
C LEU A 313 16.28 -10.43 10.77
N PRO A 314 15.94 -9.97 9.55
CA PRO A 314 16.13 -10.74 8.30
C PRO A 314 17.55 -11.30 8.09
N GLY A 315 18.54 -10.57 8.57
CA GLY A 315 19.95 -10.92 8.52
C GLY A 315 20.35 -12.03 9.50
N ASP A 316 19.56 -12.31 10.54
CA ASP A 316 19.78 -13.44 11.45
C ASP A 316 19.51 -14.79 10.77
N ASN A 317 18.72 -14.78 9.68
CA ASN A 317 18.43 -15.95 8.84
C ASN A 317 19.10 -15.82 7.45
N PHE A 318 20.13 -14.99 7.33
CA PHE A 318 20.76 -14.69 6.04
C PHE A 318 21.43 -15.90 5.39
N ASN A 319 21.02 -16.21 4.17
CA ASN A 319 21.71 -17.15 3.30
C ASN A 319 22.29 -16.37 2.10
N GLY A 320 23.61 -16.13 2.12
CA GLY A 320 24.27 -15.28 1.13
C GLY A 320 24.07 -15.74 -0.32
N ASN A 321 24.17 -17.04 -0.61
CA ASN A 321 23.99 -17.54 -1.98
C ASN A 321 22.55 -17.37 -2.46
N MET A 322 21.58 -17.64 -1.59
CA MET A 322 20.17 -17.39 -1.89
C MET A 322 19.93 -15.89 -2.11
N PHE A 323 20.52 -15.04 -1.26
CA PHE A 323 20.44 -13.59 -1.37
C PHE A 323 20.97 -13.08 -2.72
N CYS A 324 22.15 -13.53 -3.15
CA CYS A 324 22.73 -13.13 -4.43
C CYS A 324 21.91 -13.61 -5.63
N LYS A 325 21.42 -14.86 -5.61
CA LYS A 325 20.59 -15.42 -6.69
C LYS A 325 19.24 -14.72 -6.79
N ALA A 326 18.64 -14.35 -5.64
CA ALA A 326 17.39 -13.62 -5.60
C ALA A 326 17.52 -12.19 -6.15
N HIS A 327 18.64 -11.52 -5.90
CA HIS A 327 18.88 -10.15 -6.40
C HIS A 327 19.29 -10.11 -7.88
N PHE A 328 19.91 -11.18 -8.38
CA PHE A 328 20.46 -11.23 -9.74
C PHE A 328 20.04 -12.53 -10.46
N PRO A 329 18.74 -12.76 -10.69
CA PRO A 329 18.24 -14.01 -11.28
C PRO A 329 18.74 -14.24 -12.71
N SER A 330 19.08 -13.17 -13.44
CA SER A 330 19.65 -13.23 -14.79
C SER A 330 21.08 -13.80 -14.83
N TYR A 331 21.72 -13.99 -13.68
CA TYR A 331 23.04 -14.60 -13.56
C TYR A 331 22.96 -15.93 -12.79
N PRO A 332 22.69 -17.06 -13.45
CA PRO A 332 22.47 -18.35 -12.78
C PRO A 332 23.66 -18.83 -11.94
N ALA A 333 24.87 -18.42 -12.35
CA ALA A 333 26.13 -18.75 -11.69
C ALA A 333 26.55 -17.73 -10.61
N ILE A 334 25.70 -16.75 -10.28
CA ILE A 334 26.03 -15.79 -9.22
C ILE A 334 26.08 -16.47 -7.85
N PHE A 335 27.05 -16.06 -7.06
CA PHE A 335 27.24 -16.58 -5.71
C PHE A 335 27.70 -15.49 -4.74
N TYR A 336 27.59 -15.80 -3.46
CA TYR A 336 28.10 -15.01 -2.35
C TYR A 336 29.50 -15.50 -1.98
N PRO A 337 30.56 -14.75 -2.30
CA PRO A 337 31.92 -15.12 -1.91
C PRO A 337 32.07 -15.12 -0.40
N GLN A 338 32.84 -16.08 0.11
CA GLN A 338 33.30 -16.11 1.50
C GLN A 338 34.84 -16.19 1.52
N PRO A 339 35.52 -15.39 2.35
CA PRO A 339 34.97 -14.33 3.21
C PRO A 339 34.56 -13.08 2.39
N GLN A 340 33.63 -12.31 2.96
CA GLN A 340 33.37 -10.94 2.50
C GLN A 340 34.46 -10.00 3.01
N ASN A 341 34.57 -8.83 2.38
CA ASN A 341 35.45 -7.77 2.85
C ASN A 341 34.91 -7.17 4.16
N GLN A 342 35.73 -7.15 5.19
CA GLN A 342 35.35 -6.67 6.52
C GLN A 342 35.07 -5.16 6.56
N LEU A 343 35.78 -4.35 5.76
CA LEU A 343 35.53 -2.90 5.68
C LEU A 343 34.18 -2.60 5.02
N ASP A 344 33.80 -3.42 4.04
CA ASP A 344 32.51 -3.31 3.35
C ASP A 344 31.39 -3.74 4.30
N LEU A 345 31.58 -4.83 5.05
CA LEU A 345 30.64 -5.27 6.08
C LEU A 345 30.43 -4.21 7.19
N LEU A 346 31.47 -3.48 7.61
CA LEU A 346 31.33 -2.36 8.56
C LEU A 346 30.43 -1.23 8.03
N LYS A 347 30.29 -1.11 6.71
CA LYS A 347 29.36 -0.20 6.02
C LYS A 347 28.08 -0.92 5.57
N CYS A 348 27.84 -2.13 6.06
CA CYS A 348 26.73 -2.98 5.69
C CYS A 348 26.60 -3.18 4.17
N LYS A 349 27.74 -3.39 3.52
CA LYS A 349 27.85 -3.77 2.12
C LYS A 349 28.29 -5.21 2.01
N VAL A 350 27.59 -5.95 1.16
CA VAL A 350 27.91 -7.33 0.80
C VAL A 350 28.11 -7.42 -0.71
N GLN A 351 29.01 -8.28 -1.13
CA GLN A 351 29.35 -8.46 -2.53
C GLN A 351 28.79 -9.78 -3.05
N CYS A 352 28.23 -9.78 -4.26
CA CYS A 352 27.91 -10.97 -5.04
C CYS A 352 28.85 -11.05 -6.25
N ARG A 353 29.22 -12.27 -6.67
CA ARG A 353 30.19 -12.48 -7.76
C ARG A 353 29.65 -13.42 -8.82
N VAL A 354 29.96 -13.11 -10.08
CA VAL A 354 29.76 -14.00 -11.22
C VAL A 354 31.10 -14.22 -11.89
N GLN A 355 31.49 -15.47 -12.11
CA GLN A 355 32.67 -15.78 -12.91
C GLN A 355 32.33 -15.65 -14.40
N LEU A 356 33.07 -14.82 -15.11
CA LEU A 356 32.85 -14.53 -16.53
C LEU A 356 33.50 -15.57 -17.45
N ASP A 357 34.62 -16.14 -17.03
CA ASP A 357 35.37 -17.10 -17.83
C ASP A 357 36.25 -18.02 -16.99
N VAL A 358 36.82 -19.02 -17.68
CA VAL A 358 37.72 -20.03 -17.12
C VAL A 358 39.07 -19.46 -16.66
N TYR A 359 39.40 -18.21 -17.02
CA TYR A 359 40.63 -17.53 -16.64
C TYR A 359 40.50 -16.79 -15.30
N GLY A 360 39.35 -16.88 -14.64
CA GLY A 360 39.14 -16.34 -13.30
C GLY A 360 38.79 -14.86 -13.29
N ARG A 361 38.24 -14.31 -14.38
CA ARG A 361 37.66 -12.95 -14.36
C ARG A 361 36.29 -12.97 -13.69
N TYR A 362 36.01 -12.00 -12.84
CA TYR A 362 34.75 -11.87 -12.11
C TYR A 362 34.06 -10.54 -12.38
N LEU A 363 32.73 -10.57 -12.44
CA LEU A 363 31.87 -9.40 -12.19
C LEU A 363 31.53 -9.35 -10.71
N TYR A 364 31.53 -8.13 -10.17
CA TYR A 364 31.24 -7.87 -8.77
C TYR A 364 30.00 -6.99 -8.68
N PHE A 365 29.08 -7.36 -7.80
CA PHE A 365 27.88 -6.61 -7.50
C PHE A 365 27.84 -6.29 -6.02
N GLU A 366 27.84 -5.01 -5.68
CA GLU A 366 27.72 -4.58 -4.28
C GLU A 366 26.24 -4.35 -3.94
N LEU A 367 25.78 -4.91 -2.82
CA LEU A 367 24.43 -4.80 -2.30
C LEU A 367 24.47 -4.34 -0.84
N SER A 368 23.39 -3.72 -0.38
CA SER A 368 23.21 -3.43 1.04
C SER A 368 22.83 -4.70 1.81
N ALA A 369 23.50 -4.95 2.91
CA ALA A 369 23.21 -6.05 3.81
C ALA A 369 21.82 -5.90 4.45
N PRO A 370 21.06 -6.99 4.61
CA PRO A 370 19.81 -6.95 5.36
C PRO A 370 20.07 -6.69 6.85
N GLU A 371 19.08 -6.11 7.53
CA GLU A 371 19.18 -5.82 8.96
C GLU A 371 19.41 -7.08 9.79
N GLY A 372 20.27 -7.02 10.80
CA GLY A 372 20.65 -8.18 11.60
C GLY A 372 21.79 -9.01 11.02
N LEU A 373 22.31 -8.69 9.83
CA LEU A 373 23.48 -9.40 9.33
C LEU A 373 24.69 -9.06 10.21
N ALA A 374 25.42 -10.07 10.66
CA ALA A 374 26.67 -9.88 11.39
C ALA A 374 27.68 -9.08 10.55
N CYS A 375 28.12 -7.93 11.07
CA CYS A 375 29.07 -7.05 10.39
C CYS A 375 30.42 -6.94 11.11
N TYR A 376 30.49 -7.37 12.37
CA TYR A 376 31.74 -7.53 13.11
C TYR A 376 31.64 -8.74 14.06
N GLY A 377 31.92 -9.93 13.52
CA GLY A 377 31.79 -11.19 14.26
C GLY A 377 30.41 -11.32 14.92
N GLN A 378 30.37 -11.81 16.15
CA GLN A 378 29.17 -11.82 16.99
C GLN A 378 29.12 -10.61 17.93
N ASN A 379 29.61 -9.43 17.52
CA ASN A 379 29.62 -8.23 18.37
C ASN A 379 28.94 -7.01 17.73
N ALA A 380 28.66 -7.05 16.43
CA ALA A 380 27.92 -5.99 15.74
C ALA A 380 27.07 -6.54 14.59
N THR A 381 25.93 -5.89 14.35
CA THR A 381 24.98 -6.25 13.29
C THR A 381 24.62 -5.03 12.45
N CYS A 382 24.26 -5.27 11.21
CA CYS A 382 23.78 -4.24 10.31
C CYS A 382 22.41 -3.72 10.74
N ARG A 383 22.31 -2.40 10.91
CA ARG A 383 21.07 -1.70 11.25
C ARG A 383 21.03 -0.37 10.53
N HIS A 384 19.95 -0.11 9.79
CA HIS A 384 19.78 1.11 8.98
C HIS A 384 20.98 1.41 8.07
N GLY A 385 21.61 0.38 7.50
CA GLY A 385 22.76 0.55 6.58
C GLY A 385 24.11 0.82 7.25
N GLU A 386 24.20 0.76 8.58
CA GLU A 386 25.45 0.92 9.32
C GLU A 386 25.71 -0.27 10.26
N CYS A 387 26.98 -0.60 10.48
CA CYS A 387 27.36 -1.63 11.43
C CYS A 387 27.27 -1.09 12.86
N ARG A 388 26.33 -1.61 13.64
CA ARG A 388 26.09 -1.16 15.02
C ARG A 388 26.51 -2.24 16.01
N PHE A 389 27.44 -1.84 16.89
CA PHE A 389 27.80 -2.59 18.08
C PHE A 389 26.65 -2.53 19.10
N TRP A 390 26.51 -3.58 19.88
CA TRP A 390 25.55 -3.65 20.98
C TRP A 390 26.22 -3.46 22.34
#